data_AF-A0A538D4Y3-F1
#
_entry.id   AF-A0A538D4Y3-F1
#
_cell.length_a   1.000
_cell.length_b   1.000
_cell.length_c   1.000
_cell.angle_alpha   90.00
_cell.angle_beta   90.00
_cell.angle_gamma   90.00
#
_symmetry.space_group_name_H-M   'P 1'
#
loop_
_entity.id
_entity.type
_entity.pdbx_description
1 polymer ?
#
loop_
_entity_poly.entity_id
_entity_poly.type
_entity_poly.pdbx_seq_one_letter_code
_entity_poly.pdbx_strand_id
1 'polypeptide(L)'
;MNSRLGVVDRRTFLAGAGALGLVLATGCGGNAKSDGATGARILGAAFANGMSSDPVLIPGIEQRAPLVIFDADSGRPLRDNPPDSIDVELWFNGARLAQSKLVVHADEISTPYYPLTMTLPEAGDYEVRASFSELPVAFRASARDKVPLTQVGDPVRSVDTPTTTNPLNVNPICTRTPTACPLHDTSYAELLKTTGPTALLISTPGFCQTAVCGPVLELL
;
A
#
# COMPACT_ATOMS: atom_id res chain seq x y z
N MET A 1 23.24 -36.00 -44.32
CA MET A 1 21.96 -35.40 -44.78
C MET A 1 21.72 -34.16 -43.94
N ASN A 2 22.09 -32.99 -44.47
CA ASN A 2 21.92 -31.70 -43.82
C ASN A 2 20.62 -31.06 -44.31
N SER A 3 19.67 -30.84 -43.41
CA SER A 3 18.50 -29.99 -43.70
C SER A 3 18.62 -28.70 -42.89
N ARG A 4 18.71 -27.60 -43.65
CA ARG A 4 18.97 -26.23 -43.21
C ARG A 4 17.72 -25.63 -42.56
N LEU A 5 17.92 -24.87 -41.48
CA LEU A 5 16.93 -23.94 -40.94
C LEU A 5 16.64 -22.85 -41.98
N GLY A 6 15.35 -22.70 -42.32
CA GLY A 6 14.86 -21.59 -43.13
C GLY A 6 14.66 -20.35 -42.25
N VAL A 7 15.42 -19.29 -42.56
CA VAL A 7 15.21 -17.94 -42.05
C VAL A 7 13.94 -17.39 -42.70
N VAL A 8 12.94 -17.00 -41.91
CA VAL A 8 11.75 -16.28 -42.39
C VAL A 8 11.90 -14.81 -42.03
N ASP A 9 11.97 -13.98 -43.06
CA ASP A 9 12.18 -12.54 -43.03
C ASP A 9 10.90 -11.78 -42.58
N ARG A 10 11.10 -10.67 -41.85
CA ARG A 10 10.08 -9.93 -41.09
C ARG A 10 9.21 -8.97 -41.93
N ARG A 11 9.16 -9.11 -43.26
CA ARG A 11 8.60 -8.08 -44.15
C ARG A 11 7.39 -8.47 -44.99
N THR A 12 6.75 -9.61 -44.74
CA THR A 12 5.67 -10.11 -45.61
C THR A 12 4.46 -10.65 -44.86
N PHE A 13 4.01 -9.96 -43.81
CA PHE A 13 2.74 -10.33 -43.17
C PHE A 13 1.90 -9.16 -42.69
N LEU A 14 1.60 -8.19 -43.55
CA LEU A 14 0.46 -7.28 -43.35
C LEU A 14 -0.10 -6.83 -44.70
N ALA A 15 -0.90 -7.69 -45.32
CA ALA A 15 -1.82 -7.30 -46.39
C ALA A 15 -3.02 -8.25 -46.38
N GLY A 16 -4.19 -7.76 -45.96
CA GLY A 16 -5.46 -8.31 -46.45
C GLY A 16 -6.58 -8.46 -45.43
N ALA A 17 -7.67 -7.73 -45.70
CA ALA A 17 -9.05 -7.87 -45.23
C ALA A 17 -9.35 -7.43 -43.79
N GLY A 18 -10.39 -6.64 -43.51
CA GLY A 18 -11.53 -6.20 -44.29
C GLY A 18 -12.61 -5.74 -43.30
N ALA A 19 -13.30 -4.66 -43.66
CA ALA A 19 -14.29 -3.89 -42.91
C ALA A 19 -15.23 -4.65 -41.93
N LEU A 20 -15.57 -4.00 -40.80
CA LEU A 20 -16.92 -3.99 -40.20
C LEU A 20 -17.03 -2.94 -39.07
N GLY A 21 -18.04 -2.05 -39.20
CA GLY A 21 -18.82 -1.50 -38.08
C GLY A 21 -18.27 -0.30 -37.29
N LEU A 22 -18.46 0.92 -37.83
CA LEU A 22 -18.34 2.16 -37.05
C LEU A 22 -19.63 2.40 -36.24
N VAL A 23 -19.66 2.05 -34.96
CA VAL A 23 -20.70 2.51 -34.01
C VAL A 23 -20.17 3.75 -33.31
N LEU A 24 -20.69 4.92 -33.68
CA LEU A 24 -20.44 6.17 -32.97
C LEU A 24 -21.26 6.18 -31.68
N ALA A 25 -20.65 5.76 -30.57
CA ALA A 25 -21.16 6.06 -29.23
C ALA A 25 -20.74 7.50 -28.88
N THR A 26 -21.72 8.40 -28.79
CA THR A 26 -21.57 9.74 -28.23
C THR A 26 -21.38 9.64 -26.71
N GLY A 27 -20.12 9.52 -26.29
CA GLY A 27 -19.71 9.56 -24.88
C GLY A 27 -19.52 11.01 -24.42
N CYS A 28 -20.15 11.34 -23.29
CA CYS A 28 -20.18 12.64 -22.65
C CYS A 28 -18.76 13.19 -22.39
N GLY A 29 -18.48 14.39 -22.88
CA GLY A 29 -17.25 15.12 -22.64
C GLY A 29 -17.12 15.52 -21.18
N GLY A 30 -16.23 14.84 -20.45
CA GLY A 30 -15.62 15.34 -19.24
C GLY A 30 -14.23 15.88 -19.59
N ASN A 31 -13.99 17.16 -19.33
CA ASN A 31 -12.66 17.76 -19.42
C ASN A 31 -11.73 17.04 -18.42
N ALA A 32 -10.97 16.06 -18.89
CA ALA A 32 -9.85 15.53 -18.14
C ALA A 32 -8.78 16.64 -18.09
N LYS A 33 -8.56 17.21 -16.91
CA LYS A 33 -7.34 17.97 -16.66
C LYS A 33 -6.19 16.98 -16.83
N SER A 34 -5.31 17.27 -17.79
CA SER A 34 -4.05 16.56 -17.96
C SER A 34 -3.18 16.86 -16.74
N ASP A 35 -3.11 15.91 -15.81
CA ASP A 35 -2.15 15.93 -14.71
C ASP A 35 -0.75 15.92 -15.32
N GLY A 36 0.03 16.97 -15.06
CA GLY A 36 1.32 17.25 -15.70
C GLY A 36 2.47 16.29 -15.41
N ALA A 37 2.23 14.98 -15.26
CA ALA A 37 3.29 13.98 -15.29
C ALA A 37 3.45 13.43 -16.71
N THR A 38 4.67 13.55 -17.23
CA THR A 38 5.07 13.20 -18.59
C THR A 38 5.56 11.74 -18.73
N GLY A 39 5.15 10.82 -17.86
CA GLY A 39 5.61 9.42 -17.85
C GLY A 39 4.46 8.43 -17.67
N ALA A 40 4.63 7.20 -18.16
CA ALA A 40 3.69 6.12 -17.88
C ALA A 40 3.66 5.85 -16.36
N ARG A 41 2.47 5.62 -15.80
CA ARG A 41 2.24 5.46 -14.36
C ARG A 41 1.77 4.05 -14.05
N ILE A 42 2.24 3.47 -12.96
CA ILE A 42 1.82 2.16 -12.47
C ILE A 42 1.29 2.30 -11.06
N LEU A 43 0.16 1.66 -10.75
CA LEU A 43 -0.34 1.56 -9.39
C LEU A 43 0.35 0.39 -8.67
N GLY A 44 0.78 0.59 -7.43
CA GLY A 44 1.44 -0.43 -6.62
C GLY A 44 0.95 -0.45 -5.18
N ALA A 45 1.18 -1.59 -4.50
CA ALA A 45 0.90 -1.75 -3.08
C ALA A 45 2.04 -1.17 -2.23
N ALA A 46 1.69 -0.37 -1.22
CA ALA A 46 2.62 0.08 -0.17
C ALA A 46 2.37 -0.65 1.16
N PHE A 47 1.99 -1.93 1.07
CA PHE A 47 1.73 -2.83 2.19
C PHE A 47 2.15 -4.26 1.82
N ALA A 48 2.28 -5.13 2.83
CA ALA A 48 2.53 -6.56 2.59
C ALA A 48 1.28 -7.20 1.98
N ASN A 49 1.29 -7.34 0.66
CA ASN A 49 0.12 -7.69 -0.14
C ASN A 49 -0.24 -9.18 -0.13
N GLY A 50 0.50 -10.05 0.56
CA GLY A 50 0.18 -11.48 0.62
C GLY A 50 0.55 -12.28 -0.63
N MET A 51 1.18 -11.67 -1.64
CA MET A 51 1.58 -12.32 -2.90
C MET A 51 3.03 -12.80 -2.85
N SER A 52 3.93 -11.91 -2.43
CA SER A 52 5.37 -12.17 -2.21
C SER A 52 5.78 -11.94 -0.75
N SER A 53 4.81 -11.65 0.11
CA SER A 53 4.95 -11.35 1.54
C SER A 53 3.84 -12.04 2.31
N ASP A 54 3.93 -12.08 3.64
CA ASP A 54 2.84 -12.60 4.46
C ASP A 54 1.58 -11.71 4.34
N PRO A 55 0.37 -12.30 4.28
CA PRO A 55 -0.87 -11.55 4.16
C PRO A 55 -1.17 -10.81 5.47
N VAL A 56 -1.62 -9.56 5.34
CA VAL A 56 -1.97 -8.70 6.50
C VAL A 56 -3.46 -8.38 6.59
N LEU A 57 -4.21 -8.66 5.52
CA LEU A 57 -5.64 -8.37 5.40
C LEU A 57 -6.49 -9.61 5.69
N ILE A 58 -7.64 -9.39 6.32
CA ILE A 58 -8.61 -10.41 6.68
C ILE A 58 -10.03 -9.97 6.26
N PRO A 59 -10.94 -10.91 5.99
CA PRO A 59 -12.33 -10.57 5.69
C PRO A 59 -13.11 -10.04 6.90
N GLY A 60 -14.22 -9.36 6.63
CA GLY A 60 -15.27 -9.07 7.61
C GLY A 60 -15.05 -7.87 8.53
N ILE A 61 -13.93 -7.14 8.40
CA ILE A 61 -13.68 -5.89 9.10
C ILE A 61 -13.25 -4.80 8.11
N GLU A 62 -13.48 -3.53 8.47
CA GLU A 62 -12.97 -2.40 7.71
C GLU A 62 -11.45 -2.30 7.90
N GLN A 63 -10.71 -2.30 6.79
CA GLN A 63 -9.27 -2.19 6.76
C GLN A 63 -8.82 -1.15 5.73
N ARG A 64 -7.58 -0.67 5.87
CA ARG A 64 -6.97 0.29 4.95
C ARG A 64 -5.76 -0.34 4.26
N ALA A 65 -5.68 -0.18 2.94
CA ALA A 65 -4.53 -0.56 2.13
C ALA A 65 -3.97 0.67 1.42
N PRO A 66 -2.75 1.12 1.76
CA PRO A 66 -2.11 2.23 1.09
C PRO A 66 -1.63 1.82 -0.32
N LEU A 67 -2.01 2.59 -1.32
CA LEU A 67 -1.57 2.43 -2.70
C LEU A 67 -0.64 3.58 -3.09
N VAL A 68 0.36 3.30 -3.91
CA VAL A 68 1.35 4.30 -4.36
C VAL A 68 1.39 4.27 -5.88
N ILE A 69 1.56 5.44 -6.48
CA ILE A 69 1.83 5.55 -7.92
C ILE A 69 3.34 5.48 -8.13
N PHE A 70 3.78 4.65 -9.05
CA PHE A 70 5.15 4.55 -9.50
C PHE A 70 5.27 5.15 -10.90
N ASP A 71 6.38 5.83 -11.15
CA ASP A 71 6.82 6.15 -12.50
C ASP A 71 7.32 4.87 -13.17
N ALA A 72 6.73 4.51 -14.32
CA ALA A 72 6.96 3.22 -14.97
C ALA A 72 8.39 3.08 -15.52
N ASP A 73 9.00 4.19 -15.93
CA ASP A 73 10.34 4.18 -16.52
C ASP A 73 11.43 4.03 -15.47
N SER A 74 11.32 4.78 -14.37
CA SER A 74 12.30 4.77 -13.28
C SER A 74 12.03 3.72 -12.21
N GLY A 75 10.80 3.19 -12.13
CA GLY A 75 10.35 2.29 -11.08
C GLY A 75 10.29 2.94 -9.69
N ARG A 76 10.34 4.28 -9.61
CA ARG A 76 10.35 5.02 -8.34
C ARG A 76 8.95 5.52 -7.99
N PRO A 77 8.60 5.61 -6.69
CA PRO A 77 7.37 6.28 -6.28
C PRO A 77 7.30 7.71 -6.82
N LEU A 78 6.14 8.09 -7.34
CA LEU A 78 5.83 9.45 -7.75
C LEU A 78 5.71 10.33 -6.50
N ARG A 79 6.71 11.19 -6.30
CA ARG A 79 6.79 12.09 -5.14
C ARG A 79 6.36 13.51 -5.48
N ASP A 80 6.70 13.97 -6.68
CA ASP A 80 6.43 15.33 -7.11
C ASP A 80 5.08 15.41 -7.83
N ASN A 81 4.25 16.38 -7.41
CA ASN A 81 2.94 16.67 -8.00
C ASN A 81 2.07 15.41 -8.23
N PRO A 82 1.80 14.59 -7.18
CA PRO A 82 0.86 13.49 -7.31
C PRO A 82 -0.54 14.05 -7.65
N PRO A 83 -1.36 13.31 -8.40
CA PRO A 83 -2.78 13.65 -8.56
C PRO A 83 -3.47 13.86 -7.21
N ASP A 84 -4.35 14.87 -7.11
CA ASP A 84 -5.13 15.11 -5.87
C ASP A 84 -6.02 13.90 -5.52
N SER A 85 -6.41 13.13 -6.54
CA SER A 85 -7.19 11.92 -6.37
C SER A 85 -7.04 10.96 -7.54
N ILE A 86 -7.34 9.69 -7.30
CA ILE A 86 -7.44 8.64 -8.32
C ILE A 86 -8.76 7.88 -8.19
N ASP A 87 -9.27 7.40 -9.32
CA ASP A 87 -10.38 6.45 -9.33
C ASP A 87 -9.83 5.02 -9.43
N VAL A 88 -10.33 4.14 -8.55
CA VAL A 88 -9.95 2.74 -8.53
C VAL A 88 -11.18 1.84 -8.47
N GLU A 89 -11.00 0.61 -8.93
CA GLU A 89 -11.99 -0.45 -8.82
C GLU A 89 -11.43 -1.63 -8.03
N LEU A 90 -12.19 -2.13 -7.06
CA LEU A 90 -11.88 -3.35 -6.32
C LEU A 90 -12.57 -4.54 -7.00
N TRP A 91 -11.80 -5.58 -7.30
CA TRP A 91 -12.26 -6.77 -7.99
C TRP A 91 -11.96 -8.03 -7.18
N PHE A 92 -12.85 -9.01 -7.31
CA PHE A 92 -12.73 -10.32 -6.67
C PHE A 92 -13.42 -11.38 -7.54
N ASN A 93 -12.76 -12.52 -7.79
CA ASN A 93 -13.28 -13.61 -8.62
C ASN A 93 -13.86 -13.15 -9.97
N GLY A 94 -13.21 -12.17 -10.61
CA GLY A 94 -13.63 -11.64 -11.91
C GLY A 94 -14.85 -10.71 -11.88
N ALA A 95 -15.38 -10.37 -10.70
CA ALA A 95 -16.45 -9.40 -10.51
C ALA A 95 -15.94 -8.13 -9.83
N ARG A 96 -16.47 -6.97 -10.26
CA ARG A 96 -16.20 -5.69 -9.60
C ARG A 96 -17.04 -5.57 -8.33
N LEU A 97 -16.38 -5.47 -7.18
CA LEU A 97 -17.02 -5.30 -5.87
C LEU A 97 -17.37 -3.85 -5.58
N ALA A 98 -16.45 -2.92 -5.90
CA ALA A 98 -16.62 -1.51 -5.62
C ALA A 98 -15.84 -0.64 -6.60
N GLN A 99 -16.27 0.62 -6.71
CA GLN A 99 -15.53 1.70 -7.33
C GLN A 99 -15.35 2.80 -6.29
N SER A 100 -14.16 3.39 -6.21
CA SER A 100 -13.83 4.37 -5.17
C SER A 100 -12.92 5.47 -5.72
N LYS A 101 -13.18 6.70 -5.29
CA LYS A 101 -12.28 7.83 -5.50
C LYS A 101 -11.40 8.00 -4.28
N LEU A 102 -10.10 7.82 -4.43
CA LEU A 102 -9.12 7.93 -3.35
C LEU A 102 -8.46 9.30 -3.42
N VAL A 103 -8.45 10.04 -2.31
CA VAL A 103 -7.74 11.31 -2.18
C VAL A 103 -6.30 11.03 -1.77
N VAL A 104 -5.34 11.75 -2.35
CA VAL A 104 -3.93 11.60 -1.97
C VAL A 104 -3.71 12.01 -0.52
N HIS A 105 -2.91 11.25 0.19
CA HIS A 105 -2.29 11.65 1.44
C HIS A 105 -0.81 11.95 1.14
N ALA A 106 -0.42 13.22 1.30
CA ALA A 106 0.92 13.71 0.96
C ALA A 106 1.51 14.65 2.02
N ASP A 107 0.71 15.09 2.98
CA ASP A 107 1.11 16.08 3.98
C ASP A 107 2.23 15.52 4.87
N GLU A 108 3.35 16.25 4.93
CA GLU A 108 4.49 15.97 5.80
C GLU A 108 5.12 14.57 5.64
N ILE A 109 4.89 13.91 4.51
CA ILE A 109 5.45 12.58 4.22
C ILE A 109 6.25 12.57 2.92
N SER A 110 7.31 11.76 2.91
CA SER A 110 8.25 11.74 1.78
C SER A 110 7.72 11.02 0.54
N THR A 111 6.72 10.14 0.70
CA THR A 111 6.13 9.34 -0.38
C THR A 111 4.61 9.41 -0.28
N PRO A 112 3.95 10.20 -1.15
CA PRO A 112 2.50 10.27 -1.19
C PRO A 112 1.86 8.90 -1.44
N TYR A 113 0.71 8.65 -0.83
CA TYR A 113 -0.06 7.42 -1.01
C TYR A 113 -1.57 7.68 -1.03
N TYR A 114 -2.34 6.71 -1.51
CA TYR A 114 -3.79 6.76 -1.64
C TYR A 114 -4.40 5.68 -0.74
N PRO A 115 -5.07 6.05 0.36
CA PRO A 115 -5.63 5.07 1.30
C PRO A 115 -6.92 4.45 0.73
N LEU A 116 -6.86 3.19 0.29
CA LEU A 116 -8.05 2.42 -0.02
C LEU A 116 -8.64 1.86 1.28
N THR A 117 -9.83 2.33 1.65
CA THR A 117 -10.60 1.76 2.78
C THR A 117 -11.62 0.77 2.24
N MET A 118 -11.67 -0.44 2.80
CA MET A 118 -12.53 -1.51 2.31
C MET A 118 -12.89 -2.50 3.41
N THR A 119 -14.04 -3.16 3.24
CA THR A 119 -14.41 -4.37 3.99
C THR A 119 -14.45 -5.52 3.00
N LEU A 120 -13.57 -6.51 3.18
CA LEU A 120 -13.45 -7.63 2.25
C LEU A 120 -14.47 -8.72 2.61
N PRO A 121 -15.26 -9.23 1.65
CA PRO A 121 -16.35 -10.16 1.94
C PRO A 121 -15.85 -11.53 2.41
N GLU A 122 -14.79 -12.05 1.79
CA GLU A 122 -14.25 -13.38 2.09
C GLU A 122 -12.75 -13.51 1.80
N ALA A 123 -12.15 -14.63 2.18
CA ALA A 123 -10.73 -14.87 1.94
C ALA A 123 -10.49 -15.18 0.46
N GLY A 124 -9.37 -14.72 -0.08
CA GLY A 124 -8.97 -14.97 -1.46
C GLY A 124 -8.12 -13.84 -2.04
N ASP A 125 -7.95 -13.90 -3.36
CA ASP A 125 -7.11 -12.98 -4.12
C ASP A 125 -7.98 -11.89 -4.76
N TYR A 126 -7.56 -10.65 -4.55
CA TYR A 126 -8.24 -9.44 -4.97
C TYR A 126 -7.34 -8.65 -5.90
N GLU A 127 -7.96 -7.81 -6.71
CA GLU A 127 -7.26 -6.85 -7.58
C GLU A 127 -7.80 -5.44 -7.35
N VAL A 128 -6.90 -4.48 -7.25
CA VAL A 128 -7.23 -3.06 -7.43
C VAL A 128 -6.82 -2.64 -8.84
N ARG A 129 -7.75 -2.08 -9.60
CA ARG A 129 -7.53 -1.61 -10.97
C ARG A 129 -7.69 -0.09 -11.02
N ALA A 130 -6.84 0.56 -11.81
CA ALA A 130 -6.95 1.99 -12.11
C ALA A 130 -6.76 2.19 -13.62
N SER A 131 -7.53 3.08 -14.23
CA SER A 131 -7.55 3.27 -15.69
C SER A 131 -6.21 3.74 -16.28
N PHE A 132 -5.34 4.35 -15.46
CA PHE A 132 -4.01 4.79 -15.88
C PHE A 132 -2.93 3.70 -15.76
N SER A 133 -3.23 2.56 -15.12
CA SER A 133 -2.28 1.48 -14.84
C SER A 133 -2.73 0.21 -15.55
N GLU A 134 -1.93 -0.23 -16.53
CA GLU A 134 -2.18 -1.48 -17.26
C GLU A 134 -2.12 -2.72 -16.36
N LEU A 135 -1.37 -2.65 -15.26
CA LEU A 135 -1.23 -3.73 -14.30
C LEU A 135 -2.14 -3.52 -13.09
N PRO A 136 -2.93 -4.53 -12.67
CA PRO A 136 -3.66 -4.49 -11.41
C PRO A 136 -2.72 -4.64 -10.22
N VAL A 137 -3.11 -4.07 -9.09
CA VAL A 137 -2.49 -4.38 -7.79
C VAL A 137 -3.17 -5.63 -7.22
N ALA A 138 -2.50 -6.77 -7.33
CA ALA A 138 -2.96 -8.01 -6.70
C ALA A 138 -2.61 -8.04 -5.21
N PHE A 139 -3.56 -8.50 -4.39
CA PHE A 139 -3.35 -8.74 -2.97
C PHE A 139 -4.23 -9.88 -2.44
N ARG A 140 -3.82 -10.47 -1.32
CA ARG A 140 -4.52 -11.60 -0.68
C ARG A 140 -5.12 -11.21 0.67
N ALA A 141 -6.41 -11.51 0.84
CA ALA A 141 -7.04 -11.59 2.15
C ALA A 141 -7.02 -13.03 2.62
N SER A 142 -6.58 -13.28 3.85
CA SER A 142 -6.50 -14.63 4.42
C SER A 142 -7.46 -14.80 5.59
N ALA A 143 -7.84 -16.05 5.87
CA ALA A 143 -8.62 -16.35 7.07
C ALA A 143 -7.91 -15.84 8.34
N ARG A 144 -8.69 -15.43 9.35
CA ARG A 144 -8.17 -14.80 10.57
C ARG A 144 -7.05 -15.61 11.23
N ASP A 145 -7.17 -16.94 11.26
CA ASP A 145 -6.19 -17.86 11.87
C ASP A 145 -4.88 -17.99 11.09
N LYS A 146 -4.83 -17.50 9.84
CA LYS A 146 -3.63 -17.50 8.98
C LYS A 146 -2.87 -16.18 8.99
N VAL A 147 -3.42 -15.15 9.63
CA VAL A 147 -2.77 -13.84 9.77
C VAL A 147 -2.31 -13.67 11.22
N PRO A 148 -1.04 -13.93 11.56
CA PRO A 148 -0.56 -13.90 12.95
C PRO A 148 -0.49 -12.49 13.56
N LEU A 149 -0.73 -11.46 12.75
CA LEU A 149 -0.78 -10.06 13.17
C LEU A 149 -2.01 -9.77 14.05
N THR A 150 -1.85 -8.84 14.99
CA THR A 150 -2.96 -8.24 15.71
C THR A 150 -3.83 -7.46 14.73
N GLN A 151 -5.13 -7.69 14.80
CA GLN A 151 -6.14 -7.05 13.97
C GLN A 151 -6.98 -6.08 14.81
N VAL A 152 -7.67 -5.16 14.13
CA VAL A 152 -8.61 -4.25 14.80
C VAL A 152 -9.71 -5.08 15.48
N GLY A 153 -9.96 -4.81 16.76
CA GLY A 153 -10.94 -5.52 17.58
C GLY A 153 -10.37 -6.72 18.35
N ASP A 154 -9.14 -7.16 18.08
CA ASP A 154 -8.49 -8.15 18.93
C ASP A 154 -8.28 -7.62 20.35
N PRO A 155 -8.30 -8.50 21.38
CA PRO A 155 -7.82 -8.14 22.70
C PRO A 155 -6.38 -7.63 22.63
N VAL A 156 -6.14 -6.51 23.32
CA VAL A 156 -4.80 -5.93 23.42
C VAL A 156 -3.86 -6.92 24.10
N ARG A 157 -2.71 -7.18 23.48
CA ARG A 157 -1.68 -8.08 24.03
C ARG A 157 -0.83 -7.32 25.03
N SER A 158 -0.76 -7.80 26.27
CA SER A 158 0.15 -7.24 27.26
C SER A 158 1.58 -7.74 27.03
N VAL A 159 2.54 -6.84 27.05
CA VAL A 159 3.97 -7.16 27.02
C VAL A 159 4.74 -6.14 27.86
N ASP A 160 5.71 -6.61 28.63
CA ASP A 160 6.62 -5.71 29.36
C ASP A 160 7.51 -4.98 28.34
N THR A 161 7.48 -3.65 28.40
CA THR A 161 8.38 -2.80 27.63
C THR A 161 9.47 -2.24 28.54
N PRO A 162 10.69 -2.01 28.01
CA PRO A 162 11.74 -1.31 28.72
C PRO A 162 11.25 0.01 29.34
N THR A 163 11.76 0.34 30.52
CA THR A 163 11.56 1.64 31.19
C THR A 163 12.90 2.22 31.63
N THR A 164 12.92 3.48 32.06
CA THR A 164 14.11 4.13 32.62
C THR A 164 14.65 3.44 33.88
N THR A 165 13.78 2.79 34.67
CA THR A 165 14.15 2.07 35.91
C THR A 165 14.34 0.56 35.71
N ASN A 166 13.76 -0.02 34.65
CA ASN A 166 13.95 -1.41 34.25
C ASN A 166 14.18 -1.50 32.73
N PRO A 167 15.42 -1.43 32.25
CA PRO A 167 15.73 -1.31 30.83
C PRO A 167 15.56 -2.60 30.02
N LEU A 168 15.33 -3.76 30.65
CA LEU A 168 15.22 -5.06 29.96
C LEU A 168 16.36 -5.34 28.95
N ASN A 169 17.60 -4.96 29.29
CA ASN A 169 18.80 -5.04 28.45
C ASN A 169 18.83 -4.10 27.22
N VAL A 170 17.95 -3.10 27.15
CA VAL A 170 17.96 -2.06 26.12
C VAL A 170 18.62 -0.79 26.69
N ASN A 171 19.82 -0.45 26.22
CA ASN A 171 20.55 0.73 26.66
C ASN A 171 21.36 1.37 25.50
N PRO A 172 21.15 2.65 25.16
CA PRO A 172 20.13 3.54 25.71
C PRO A 172 18.73 3.16 25.21
N ILE A 173 17.73 3.32 26.07
CA ILE A 173 16.31 3.13 25.73
C ILE A 173 15.78 4.22 24.78
N CYS A 174 16.36 5.42 24.87
CA CYS A 174 15.96 6.59 24.11
C CYS A 174 17.21 7.33 23.64
N THR A 175 17.27 7.65 22.33
CA THR A 175 18.36 8.42 21.73
C THR A 175 18.08 9.93 21.72
N ARG A 176 16.93 10.37 22.25
CA ARG A 176 16.57 11.79 22.35
C ARG A 176 17.50 12.50 23.31
N THR A 177 17.99 13.67 22.89
CA THR A 177 18.87 14.54 23.68
C THR A 177 18.22 15.91 23.92
N PRO A 178 18.53 16.60 25.03
CA PRO A 178 19.41 16.17 26.14
C PRO A 178 18.75 15.20 27.12
N THR A 179 17.43 15.01 27.06
CA THR A 179 16.67 14.21 28.03
C THR A 179 15.85 13.14 27.31
N ALA A 180 15.83 11.93 27.87
CA ALA A 180 14.97 10.84 27.42
C ALA A 180 13.49 11.27 27.47
N CYS A 181 12.66 10.75 26.55
CA CYS A 181 11.24 11.09 26.53
C CYS A 181 10.50 10.40 27.70
N PRO A 182 9.44 11.03 28.25
CA PRO A 182 8.64 10.48 29.36
C PRO A 182 7.83 9.24 28.97
N LEU A 183 7.81 8.87 27.69
CA LEU A 183 7.14 7.67 27.18
C LEU A 183 7.76 6.35 27.70
N HIS A 184 8.90 6.43 28.40
CA HIS A 184 9.60 5.29 29.00
C HIS A 184 9.48 5.24 30.53
N ASP A 185 8.59 6.03 31.14
CA ASP A 185 8.42 6.06 32.58
C ASP A 185 7.61 4.86 33.12
N THR A 186 6.71 4.31 32.29
CA THR A 186 5.83 3.19 32.65
C THR A 186 5.88 2.12 31.57
N SER A 187 5.88 0.84 31.96
CA SER A 187 5.83 -0.24 30.99
C SER A 187 4.44 -0.30 30.34
N TYR A 188 4.37 -0.76 29.10
CA TYR A 188 3.11 -0.95 28.41
C TYR A 188 2.17 -1.89 29.16
N ALA A 189 2.69 -3.00 29.71
CA ALA A 189 1.93 -3.92 30.54
C ALA A 189 1.28 -3.26 31.77
N GLU A 190 1.99 -2.34 32.44
CA GLU A 190 1.42 -1.58 33.56
C GLU A 190 0.40 -0.54 33.07
N LEU A 191 0.67 0.13 31.94
CA LEU A 191 -0.25 1.12 31.36
C LEU A 191 -1.60 0.50 30.98
N LEU A 192 -1.61 -0.74 30.48
CA LEU A 192 -2.85 -1.46 30.15
C LEU A 192 -3.73 -1.78 31.35
N LYS A 193 -3.21 -1.69 32.59
CA LYS A 193 -4.01 -1.84 33.82
C LYS A 193 -4.74 -0.54 34.20
N THR A 194 -4.39 0.57 33.58
CA THR A 194 -5.03 1.87 33.82
C THR A 194 -6.29 2.03 32.97
N THR A 195 -7.23 2.84 33.46
CA THR A 195 -8.44 3.18 32.70
C THR A 195 -8.15 4.30 31.70
N GLY A 196 -8.41 4.06 30.42
CA GLY A 196 -8.36 5.09 29.39
C GLY A 196 -7.87 4.55 28.04
N PRO A 197 -7.99 5.36 26.98
CA PRO A 197 -7.39 5.02 25.69
C PRO A 197 -5.86 4.97 25.84
N THR A 198 -5.26 3.89 25.36
CA THR A 198 -3.80 3.70 25.33
C THR A 198 -3.34 3.62 23.89
N ALA A 199 -2.30 4.38 23.55
CA ALA A 199 -1.60 4.27 22.27
C ALA A 199 -0.20 3.69 22.52
N LEU A 200 0.18 2.67 21.74
CA LEU A 200 1.55 2.15 21.73
C LEU A 200 2.25 2.65 20.47
N LEU A 201 3.31 3.43 20.67
CA LEU A 201 4.13 3.96 19.60
C LEU A 201 5.39 3.10 19.44
N ILE A 202 5.54 2.43 18.30
CA ILE A 202 6.75 1.68 17.95
C ILE A 202 7.53 2.52 16.94
N SER A 203 8.62 3.14 17.40
CA SER A 203 9.52 3.93 16.56
C SER A 203 10.91 3.30 16.59
N THR A 204 11.55 3.18 15.43
CA THR A 204 12.91 2.60 15.30
C THR A 204 13.87 3.60 14.65
N PRO A 205 14.03 4.82 15.20
CA PRO A 205 14.73 5.91 14.52
C PRO A 205 16.24 5.67 14.41
N GLY A 206 16.84 4.92 15.33
CA GLY A 206 18.30 4.78 15.44
C GLY A 206 19.01 4.09 14.27
N PHE A 207 18.30 3.29 13.45
CA PHE A 207 18.91 2.48 12.37
C PHE A 207 18.40 2.79 10.98
N CYS A 208 17.46 3.73 10.85
CA CYS A 208 16.84 3.98 9.57
C CYS A 208 17.58 5.04 8.78
N GLN A 209 18.41 4.54 7.87
CA GLN A 209 19.32 5.33 7.06
C GLN A 209 18.72 5.74 5.71
N THR A 210 17.67 5.05 5.25
CA THR A 210 17.15 5.16 3.87
C THR A 210 15.70 5.61 3.79
N ALA A 211 14.96 5.60 4.90
CA ALA A 211 13.57 6.03 4.99
C ALA A 211 13.23 6.48 6.42
N VAL A 212 12.11 7.18 6.58
CA VAL A 212 11.55 7.50 7.90
C VAL A 212 10.97 6.21 8.49
N CYS A 213 11.61 5.65 9.52
CA CYS A 213 11.12 4.44 10.17
C CYS A 213 10.32 4.76 11.41
N GLY A 214 9.02 4.73 11.20
CA GLY A 214 8.06 4.91 12.26
C GLY A 214 7.79 6.38 12.55
N PRO A 215 6.76 6.62 13.37
CA PRO A 215 6.40 7.96 13.80
C PRO A 215 7.57 8.63 14.51
N VAL A 216 7.81 9.89 14.15
CA VAL A 216 8.81 10.76 14.74
C VAL A 216 8.19 11.41 15.97
N LEU A 217 8.86 11.37 17.12
CA LEU A 217 8.30 11.87 18.39
C LEU A 217 7.89 13.35 18.32
N GLU A 218 8.57 14.12 17.47
CA GLU A 218 8.33 15.55 17.26
C GLU A 218 7.12 15.86 16.35
N LEU A 219 6.50 14.85 15.73
CA LEU A 219 5.35 14.97 14.82
C LEU A 219 4.05 14.39 15.42
N LEU A 220 4.03 14.12 16.73
CA LEU A 220 2.87 13.63 17.47
C LEU A 220 1.95 14.76 17.94
#